data_AF-A0A7K0H0C7-F1
#
_entry.id   AF-A0A7K0H0C7-F1
#
_cell.length_a   1.000
_cell.length_b   1.000
_cell.length_c   1.000
_cell.angle_alpha   90.00
_cell.angle_beta   90.00
_cell.angle_gamma   90.00
#
_symmetry.space_group_name_H-M   'P 1'
#
loop_
_entity.id
_entity.type
_entity.pdbx_description
1 polymer ?
#
loop_
_entity_poly.entity_id
_entity_poly.type
_entity_poly.pdbx_seq_one_letter_code
_entity_poly.pdbx_strand_id
1 'polypeptide(L)' 'MLRSFPHYQQLDSMDCGPSCLRMIAKFYGRVYSIQNLRE' A
#
# COMPACT_ATOMS: atom_id res chain seq x y z
N MET A 1 -13.68 15.64 6.25
CA MET A 1 -13.56 14.29 6.86
C MET A 1 -12.09 13.88 6.79
N LEU A 2 -11.45 13.54 7.91
CA LEU A 2 -10.17 12.83 7.82
C LEU A 2 -10.44 11.51 7.09
N ARG A 3 -9.77 11.29 5.96
CA ARG A 3 -9.79 9.97 5.32
C ARG A 3 -9.04 9.04 6.27
N SER A 4 -9.67 7.96 6.72
CA SER A 4 -8.97 6.97 7.53
C SER A 4 -7.77 6.43 6.76
N PHE A 5 -6.63 6.27 7.44
CA PHE A 5 -5.46 5.68 6.81
C PHE A 5 -5.77 4.22 6.44
N PRO A 6 -5.61 3.83 5.16
CA PRO A 6 -5.93 2.48 4.73
C PRO A 6 -4.93 1.51 5.34
N HIS A 7 -5.41 0.35 5.79
CA HIS A 7 -4.56 -0.74 6.27
C HIS A 7 -4.62 -1.90 5.29
N TYR A 8 -3.44 -2.36 4.83
CA TYR A 8 -3.29 -3.55 4.00
C TYR A 8 -2.42 -4.58 4.72
N GLN A 9 -2.91 -5.80 4.81
CA GLN A 9 -2.10 -6.92 5.29
C GLN A 9 -1.08 -7.30 4.22
N GLN A 10 0.19 -7.43 4.60
CA GLN A 10 1.23 -7.94 3.71
C GLN A 10 0.94 -9.41 3.39
N LEU A 11 1.04 -9.78 2.11
CA LEU A 11 0.73 -11.13 1.64
C LEU A 11 1.93 -12.07 1.80
N ASP A 12 3.13 -11.55 1.54
CA ASP A 12 4.39 -12.24 1.80
C ASP A 12 5.20 -11.53 2.90
N SER A 13 6.06 -12.28 3.58
CA SER A 13 7.04 -11.75 4.53
C SER A 13 7.96 -10.66 3.94
N MET A 14 8.22 -10.73 2.64
CA MET A 14 9.08 -9.81 1.89
C MET A 14 8.32 -8.58 1.35
N ASP A 15 6.99 -8.53 1.49
CA ASP A 15 6.16 -7.43 0.98
C ASP A 15 5.96 -6.27 1.97
N CYS A 16 6.75 -6.20 3.04
CA CYS A 16 6.61 -5.15 4.05
C CYS A 16 6.73 -3.74 3.44
N GLY A 17 7.68 -3.53 2.52
CA GLY A 17 7.88 -2.28 1.79
C GLY A 17 6.72 -1.96 0.81
N PRO A 18 6.45 -2.83 -0.19
CA PRO A 18 5.35 -2.65 -1.14
C PRO A 18 3.99 -2.43 -0.46
N SER A 19 3.71 -3.12 0.65
CA SER A 19 2.46 -2.94 1.40
C SER A 19 2.38 -1.55 2.06
N CYS A 20 3.47 -1.07 2.66
CA CYS A 20 3.55 0.29 3.21
C CYS A 20 3.33 1.35 2.12
N LEU A 21 4.04 1.23 0.99
CA LEU A 21 3.90 2.16 -0.14
C LEU A 21 2.48 2.17 -0.69
N ARG A 22 1.83 1.00 -0.76
CA ARG A 22 0.44 0.88 -1.20
C ARG A 22 -0.53 1.61 -0.27
N MET A 23 -0.36 1.50 1.04
CA MET A 23 -1.19 2.23 2.02
C MET A 23 -1.03 3.74 1.87
N ILE A 24 0.22 4.23 1.78
CA ILE A 24 0.53 5.65 1.58
C ILE A 24 -0.07 6.15 0.26
N ALA A 25 0.18 5.46 -0.84
CA ALA A 25 -0.36 5.82 -2.15
C ALA A 25 -1.89 5.93 -2.12
N LYS A 26 -2.56 4.94 -1.52
CA LYS A 26 -4.02 4.91 -1.41
C LYS A 26 -4.57 6.06 -0.58
N PHE A 27 -3.88 6.45 0.51
CA PHE A 27 -4.24 7.61 1.32
C PHE A 27 -4.23 8.91 0.51
N TYR A 28 -3.24 9.08 -0.37
CA TYR A 28 -3.12 10.23 -1.29
C TYR A 28 -3.91 10.06 -2.61
N GLY A 29 -4.77 9.05 -2.71
CA GLY A 29 -5.63 8.85 -3.89
C GLY A 29 -4.95 8.22 -5.10
N ARG A 30 -3.73 7.70 -4.96
CA ARG A 30 -3.04 6.91 -5.99
C ARG A 30 -3.31 5.42 -5.76
N VAL A 31 -3.50 4.66 -6.83
CA VAL A 31 -3.76 3.21 -6.75
C VAL A 31 -2.69 2.48 -7.56
N TYR A 32 -1.93 1.64 -6.88
CA TYR A 32 -0.94 0.76 -7.47
C TYR A 32 -1.26 -0.69 -7.12
N SER A 33 -0.96 -1.60 -8.05
CA SER A 33 -0.96 -3.02 -7.75
C SER A 33 0.25 -3.36 -6.88
N ILE A 34 0.20 -4.47 -6.14
CA ILE A 34 1.36 -4.91 -5.37
C ILE A 34 2.53 -5.31 -6.28
N GLN A 35 2.23 -5.83 -7.47
CA GLN A 35 3.24 -6.19 -8.47
C GLN A 35 4.01 -4.97 -8.98
N ASN A 36 3.32 -3.85 -9.22
CA ASN A 36 3.95 -2.59 -9.65
C ASN A 36 4.88 -1.99 -8.60
N LEU A 37 4.75 -2.38 -7.32
CA LEU A 37 5.56 -1.88 -6.22
C LEU A 37 6.72 -2.81 -5.84
N ARG A 38 6.79 -3.99 -6.46
CA ARG A 38 7.89 -4.96 -6.28
C ARG A 38 9.04 -4.76 -7.27
N GLU A 39 8.77 -4.05 -8.37
CA GLU A 39 9.72 -3.66 -9.41
C GLU A 39 10.28 -2.26 -9.12
#